data_AF-A0A9Q0JG32-F1
#
_entry.id   AF-A0A9Q0JG32-F1
#
_cell.length_a   1.000
_cell.length_b   1.000
_cell.length_c   1.000
_cell.angle_alpha   90.00
_cell.angle_beta   90.00
_cell.angle_gamma   90.00
#
_symmetry.space_group_name_H-M   'P 1'
#
loop_
_entity.id
_entity.type
_entity.pdbx_description
1 polymer ?
#
loop_
_entity_poly.entity_id
_entity_poly.type
_entity_poly.pdbx_seq_one_letter_code
_entity_poly.pdbx_strand_id
1 'polypeptide(L)'
;IVDLTYKPKFEIVRPDEAPRVLERHILDLRKKYGSVLAVDLVNKHGGEGRLSEKFESSMQHVVSDDVRYLHFDFHHISGHVHFERLSILYEQIVDFLEKSGYLLLNEKGEKMKEQTGVVRTNCIDCLDSTNVTQSMIGRRMLEIQLRRIDIFGAEETISSHANFDDNFKILWANHGDDISIQYSGTPALKGDFVSPEREDHCLIMSEPGS
;
A
#
# COMPACT_ATOMS: atom_id res chain seq x y z
N ILE A 1 19.28 26.69 13.53
CA ILE A 1 17.83 26.66 13.23
C ILE A 1 17.73 26.01 11.86
N VAL A 2 17.38 24.72 11.82
CA VAL A 2 17.10 24.03 10.55
C VAL A 2 15.71 24.45 10.15
N ASP A 3 15.60 25.09 8.99
CA ASP A 3 14.32 25.49 8.42
C ASP A 3 13.57 24.23 7.96
N LEU A 4 12.65 23.74 8.79
CA LEU A 4 11.79 22.58 8.52
C LEU A 4 10.70 22.88 7.46
N THR A 5 10.63 24.12 6.95
CA THR A 5 9.65 24.54 5.93
C THR A 5 10.16 24.38 4.49
N TYR A 6 11.42 23.99 4.29
CA TYR A 6 11.96 23.76 2.95
C TYR A 6 11.46 22.43 2.37
N LYS A 7 10.41 22.47 1.55
CA LYS A 7 10.09 21.39 0.62
C LYS A 7 10.98 21.53 -0.63
N PRO A 8 11.89 20.57 -0.92
CA PRO A 8 12.69 20.62 -2.13
C PRO A 8 11.77 20.65 -3.36
N LYS A 9 12.12 21.48 -4.35
CA LYS A 9 11.36 21.54 -5.60
C LYS A 9 11.61 20.25 -6.39
N PHE A 10 10.54 19.55 -6.75
CA PHE A 10 10.63 18.38 -7.62
C PHE A 10 11.00 18.83 -9.04
N GLU A 11 12.23 18.54 -9.46
CA GLU A 11 12.68 18.71 -10.82
C GLU A 11 12.82 17.33 -11.48
N ILE A 12 12.11 17.12 -12.58
CA ILE A 12 12.24 15.88 -13.34
C ILE A 12 13.54 15.96 -14.12
N VAL A 13 14.47 15.10 -13.74
CA VAL A 13 15.75 14.94 -14.42
C VAL A 13 15.48 14.28 -15.78
N ARG A 14 15.88 14.94 -16.87
CA ARG A 14 15.70 14.48 -18.27
C ARG A 14 14.22 14.21 -18.62
N PRO A 15 13.38 15.26 -18.68
CA PRO A 15 11.95 15.12 -18.95
C PRO A 15 11.65 14.41 -20.28
N ASP A 16 12.56 14.52 -21.26
CA ASP A 16 12.40 13.91 -22.58
C ASP A 16 12.59 12.38 -22.56
N GLU A 17 13.34 11.85 -21.58
CA GLU A 17 13.57 10.41 -21.42
C GLU A 17 12.56 9.74 -20.47
N ALA A 18 11.96 10.52 -19.56
CA ALA A 18 11.11 10.01 -18.48
C ALA A 18 9.94 9.13 -18.96
N PRO A 19 9.19 9.46 -20.03
CA PRO A 19 8.11 8.59 -20.52
C PRO A 19 8.61 7.22 -20.97
N ARG A 20 9.73 7.18 -21.71
CA ARG A 20 10.34 5.92 -22.18
C ARG A 20 10.83 5.05 -21.03
N VAL A 21 11.41 5.67 -20.00
CA VAL A 21 11.88 4.97 -18.80
C VAL A 21 10.69 4.38 -18.04
N LEU A 22 9.60 5.14 -17.88
CA LEU A 22 8.37 4.66 -17.25
C LEU A 22 7.77 3.48 -18.01
N GLU A 23 7.59 3.61 -19.32
CA GLU A 23 7.06 2.55 -20.17
C GLU A 23 7.88 1.27 -19.99
N ARG A 24 9.21 1.38 -20.07
CA ARG A 24 10.09 0.23 -19.87
C ARG A 24 9.92 -0.40 -18.49
N HIS A 25 9.85 0.42 -17.44
CA HIS A 25 9.64 -0.03 -16.07
C HIS A 25 8.33 -0.82 -15.90
N ILE A 26 7.22 -0.29 -16.41
CA ILE A 26 5.92 -0.96 -16.34
C ILE A 26 5.90 -2.25 -17.16
N LEU A 27 6.53 -2.27 -18.34
CA LEU A 27 6.67 -3.48 -19.15
C LEU A 27 7.49 -4.57 -18.44
N ASP A 28 8.56 -4.18 -17.74
CA ASP A 28 9.35 -5.12 -16.94
C ASP A 28 8.54 -5.68 -15.75
N LEU A 29 7.71 -4.85 -15.10
CA LEU A 29 6.76 -5.32 -14.07
C LEU A 29 5.73 -6.29 -14.66
N ARG A 30 5.13 -5.95 -15.80
CA ARG A 30 4.15 -6.80 -16.46
C ARG A 30 4.74 -8.15 -16.85
N LYS A 31 5.96 -8.15 -17.39
CA LYS A 31 6.70 -9.37 -17.75
C LYS A 31 6.95 -10.26 -16.54
N LYS A 32 7.20 -9.68 -15.36
CA LYS A 32 7.54 -10.42 -14.14
C LYS A 32 6.32 -10.90 -13.37
N TYR A 33 5.27 -10.08 -13.30
CA TYR A 33 4.15 -10.28 -12.38
C TYR A 33 2.78 -10.44 -13.06
N GLY A 34 2.72 -10.35 -14.39
CA GLY A 34 1.47 -10.40 -15.13
C GLY A 34 0.76 -9.04 -15.14
N SER A 35 -0.52 -8.98 -14.80
CA SER A 35 -1.27 -7.74 -14.77
C SER A 35 -0.73 -6.77 -13.70
N VAL A 36 -0.73 -5.47 -13.98
CA VAL A 36 -0.21 -4.44 -13.07
C VAL A 36 -1.27 -3.39 -12.81
N LEU A 37 -1.58 -3.15 -11.54
CA LEU A 37 -2.36 -2.00 -11.11
C LEU A 37 -1.42 -1.01 -10.42
N ALA A 38 -1.18 0.14 -11.04
CA ALA A 38 -0.42 1.23 -10.45
C ALA A 38 -1.37 2.18 -9.69
N VAL A 39 -1.24 2.21 -8.36
CA VAL A 39 -2.00 3.10 -7.46
C VAL A 39 -1.10 4.26 -7.03
N ASP A 40 -1.41 5.45 -7.55
CA ASP A 40 -0.73 6.70 -7.22
C ASP A 40 -1.45 7.41 -6.06
N LEU A 41 -0.78 7.51 -4.91
CA LEU A 41 -1.29 8.14 -3.68
C LEU A 41 -0.79 9.58 -3.48
N VAL A 42 -0.14 10.15 -4.51
CA VAL A 42 0.47 11.47 -4.46
C VAL A 42 -0.60 12.58 -4.41
N ASN A 43 -0.32 13.65 -3.66
CA ASN A 43 -1.22 14.80 -3.60
C ASN A 43 -1.26 15.53 -4.95
N LYS A 44 -2.46 15.86 -5.44
CA LYS A 44 -2.62 16.69 -6.64
C LYS A 44 -2.37 18.18 -6.39
N HIS A 45 -2.16 18.59 -5.15
CA HIS A 45 -1.91 19.98 -4.79
C HIS A 45 -0.41 20.29 -4.61
N GLY A 46 -0.01 21.51 -4.95
CA GLY A 46 1.35 22.00 -4.72
C GLY A 46 2.42 21.38 -5.63
N GLY A 47 3.65 21.28 -5.12
CA GLY A 47 4.80 20.76 -5.89
C GLY A 47 4.66 19.30 -6.32
N GLU A 48 3.94 18.49 -5.54
CA GLU A 48 3.63 17.09 -5.85
C GLU A 48 2.66 16.94 -7.02
N GLY A 49 1.70 17.87 -7.15
CA GLY A 49 0.71 17.83 -8.22
C GLY A 49 1.32 17.82 -9.61
N ARG A 50 2.37 18.61 -9.83
CA ARG A 50 3.10 18.62 -11.12
C ARG A 50 3.78 17.29 -11.43
N LEU A 51 4.19 16.54 -10.41
CA LEU A 51 4.79 15.21 -10.59
C LEU A 51 3.69 14.17 -10.88
N SER A 52 2.59 14.20 -10.13
CA SER A 52 1.44 13.32 -10.36
C SER A 52 0.83 13.54 -11.75
N GLU A 53 0.65 14.78 -12.20
CA GLU A 53 0.16 15.11 -13.55
C GLU A 53 1.05 14.52 -14.65
N LYS A 54 2.37 14.63 -14.50
CA LYS A 54 3.32 14.09 -15.48
C LYS A 54 3.38 12.56 -15.45
N PHE A 55 3.29 11.97 -14.26
CA PHE A 55 3.20 10.52 -14.11
C PHE A 55 1.93 9.98 -14.73
N GLU A 56 0.78 10.59 -14.44
CA GLU A 56 -0.53 10.30 -15.02
C GLU A 56 -0.49 10.39 -16.54
N SER A 57 0.00 11.51 -17.09
CA SER A 57 0.13 11.70 -18.54
C SER A 57 1.01 10.64 -19.19
N SER A 58 2.10 10.22 -18.53
CA SER A 58 2.99 9.20 -19.07
C SER A 58 2.36 7.80 -18.97
N MET A 59 1.61 7.52 -17.90
CA MET A 59 0.87 6.25 -17.73
C MET A 59 -0.23 6.06 -18.77
N GLN A 60 -0.89 7.13 -19.23
CA GLN A 60 -1.91 7.04 -20.30
C GLN A 60 -1.39 6.37 -21.57
N HIS A 61 -0.10 6.45 -21.86
CA HIS A 61 0.52 5.81 -23.02
C HIS A 61 0.84 4.31 -22.81
N VAL A 62 0.78 3.82 -21.56
CA VAL A 62 1.17 2.47 -21.16
C VAL A 62 -0.03 1.63 -20.69
N VAL A 63 -1.13 2.29 -20.31
CA VAL A 63 -2.38 1.63 -19.92
C VAL A 63 -2.86 0.71 -21.04
N SER A 64 -3.26 -0.50 -20.65
CA SER A 64 -3.71 -1.57 -21.54
C SER A 64 -4.56 -2.56 -20.73
N ASP A 65 -5.07 -3.62 -21.35
CA ASP A 65 -5.90 -4.62 -20.66
C ASP A 65 -5.22 -5.27 -19.43
N ASP A 66 -3.89 -5.33 -19.46
CA ASP A 66 -3.06 -5.87 -18.37
C ASP A 66 -2.45 -4.78 -17.47
N VAL A 67 -2.63 -3.49 -17.78
CA VAL A 67 -2.02 -2.39 -17.04
C VAL A 67 -3.07 -1.33 -16.74
N ARG A 68 -3.43 -1.21 -15.46
CA ARG A 68 -4.37 -0.21 -14.96
C ARG A 68 -3.64 0.85 -14.15
N TYR A 69 -4.04 2.10 -14.32
CA TYR A 69 -3.61 3.23 -13.51
C TYR A 69 -4.78 3.74 -12.68
N LEU A 70 -4.53 4.02 -11.39
CA LEU A 70 -5.50 4.61 -10.49
C LEU A 70 -4.81 5.68 -9.65
N HIS A 71 -5.29 6.92 -9.74
CA HIS A 71 -4.92 7.97 -8.80
C HIS A 71 -5.91 8.00 -7.64
N PHE A 72 -5.41 8.14 -6.41
CA PHE A 72 -6.23 8.24 -5.21
C PHE A 72 -5.62 9.24 -4.22
N ASP A 73 -6.31 10.35 -3.96
CA ASP A 73 -5.82 11.37 -3.02
C ASP A 73 -5.94 10.91 -1.55
N PHE A 74 -4.80 10.59 -0.95
CA PHE A 74 -4.66 10.17 0.43
C PHE A 74 -4.54 11.33 1.45
N HIS A 75 -4.39 12.58 1.02
CA HIS A 75 -4.04 13.69 1.93
C HIS A 75 -5.22 14.27 2.72
N HIS A 76 -6.45 13.87 2.39
CA HIS A 76 -7.67 14.27 3.10
C HIS A 76 -8.15 13.22 4.11
N ILE A 77 -7.27 12.30 4.50
CA ILE A 77 -7.63 11.21 5.39
C ILE A 77 -7.06 11.48 6.80
N SER A 78 -7.95 11.71 7.77
CA SER A 78 -7.65 11.81 9.21
C SER A 78 -8.77 11.17 10.06
N GLY A 79 -8.42 10.44 11.13
CA GLY A 79 -9.37 9.85 12.07
C GLY A 79 -10.39 8.86 11.46
N HIS A 80 -11.66 8.92 11.86
CA HIS A 80 -12.72 8.01 11.37
C HIS A 80 -12.94 8.04 9.84
N VAL A 81 -12.48 9.10 9.15
CA VAL A 81 -12.51 9.24 7.69
C VAL A 81 -11.55 8.25 6.99
N HIS A 82 -10.62 7.63 7.74
CA HIS A 82 -9.69 6.60 7.26
C HIS A 82 -10.39 5.40 6.64
N PHE A 83 -11.29 4.78 7.39
CA PHE A 83 -11.92 3.54 6.94
C PHE A 83 -12.80 3.77 5.71
N GLU A 84 -13.61 4.84 5.71
CA GLU A 84 -14.53 5.14 4.61
C GLU A 84 -13.79 5.40 3.29
N ARG A 85 -12.71 6.18 3.31
CA ARG A 85 -11.92 6.45 2.10
C ARG A 85 -11.13 5.23 1.63
N LEU A 86 -10.59 4.44 2.54
CA LEU A 86 -9.94 3.17 2.18
C LEU A 86 -10.94 2.19 1.57
N SER A 87 -12.19 2.16 2.03
CA SER A 87 -13.26 1.40 1.39
C SER A 87 -13.53 1.86 -0.04
N ILE A 88 -13.51 3.17 -0.31
CA ILE A 88 -13.66 3.70 -1.69
C ILE A 88 -12.49 3.27 -2.59
N LEU A 89 -11.25 3.32 -2.08
CA LEU A 89 -10.10 2.80 -2.83
C LEU A 89 -10.26 1.30 -3.09
N TYR A 90 -10.68 0.55 -2.08
CA TYR A 90 -10.88 -0.88 -2.15
C TYR A 90 -11.94 -1.26 -3.20
N GLU A 91 -13.11 -0.63 -3.19
CA GLU A 91 -14.18 -0.86 -4.16
C GLU A 91 -13.72 -0.65 -5.60
N GLN A 92 -12.76 0.25 -5.81
CA GLN A 92 -12.20 0.49 -7.14
C GLN A 92 -11.20 -0.58 -7.60
N ILE A 93 -10.59 -1.34 -6.68
CA ILE A 93 -9.50 -2.28 -6.99
C ILE A 93 -9.85 -3.75 -6.73
N VAL A 94 -10.98 -4.04 -6.08
CA VAL A 94 -11.39 -5.40 -5.71
C VAL A 94 -11.47 -6.34 -6.91
N ASP A 95 -11.99 -5.86 -8.04
CA ASP A 95 -12.10 -6.61 -9.28
C ASP A 95 -10.71 -7.09 -9.76
N PHE A 96 -9.73 -6.19 -9.68
CA PHE A 96 -8.34 -6.49 -10.02
C PHE A 96 -7.74 -7.49 -9.04
N LEU A 97 -7.99 -7.36 -7.73
CA LEU A 97 -7.47 -8.27 -6.71
C LEU A 97 -8.01 -9.69 -6.87
N GLU A 98 -9.31 -9.84 -7.10
CA GLU A 98 -9.95 -11.13 -7.30
C GLU A 98 -9.48 -11.81 -8.59
N LYS A 99 -9.37 -11.04 -9.68
CA LYS A 99 -8.83 -11.51 -10.97
C LYS A 99 -7.36 -11.91 -10.87
N SER A 100 -6.53 -11.11 -10.18
CA SER A 100 -5.10 -11.36 -10.02
C SER A 100 -4.81 -12.54 -9.10
N GLY A 101 -5.70 -12.79 -8.13
CA GLY A 101 -5.61 -13.94 -7.25
C GLY A 101 -4.37 -13.96 -6.37
N TYR A 102 -3.98 -15.17 -5.98
CA TYR A 102 -2.88 -15.44 -5.05
C TYR A 102 -2.32 -16.84 -5.34
N LEU A 103 -1.11 -17.09 -4.88
CA LEU A 103 -0.50 -18.41 -4.96
C LEU A 103 -1.21 -19.37 -3.99
N LEU A 104 -1.68 -20.51 -4.51
CA LEU A 104 -2.21 -21.61 -3.72
C LEU A 104 -1.47 -22.89 -4.07
N LEU A 105 -0.92 -23.55 -3.07
CA LEU A 105 -0.29 -24.86 -3.19
C LEU A 105 -1.14 -25.90 -2.48
N ASN A 106 -1.18 -27.13 -3.00
CA ASN A 106 -1.74 -28.26 -2.27
C ASN A 106 -0.74 -28.80 -1.24
N GLU A 107 -1.15 -29.82 -0.48
CA GLU A 107 -0.32 -30.48 0.54
C GLU A 107 0.98 -31.09 -0.02
N LYS A 108 1.03 -31.37 -1.32
CA LYS A 108 2.21 -31.88 -2.03
C LYS A 108 3.13 -30.78 -2.55
N GLY A 109 2.78 -29.50 -2.30
CA GLY A 109 3.49 -28.34 -2.83
C GLY A 109 3.20 -28.05 -4.31
N GLU A 110 2.22 -28.73 -4.90
CA GLU A 110 1.82 -28.52 -6.30
C GLU A 110 0.92 -27.31 -6.40
N LYS A 111 1.12 -26.54 -7.46
CA LYS A 111 0.44 -25.28 -7.70
C LYS A 111 -1.00 -25.51 -8.17
N MET A 112 -1.95 -25.07 -7.34
CA MET A 112 -3.38 -25.09 -7.64
C MET A 112 -3.89 -23.77 -8.23
N LYS A 113 -3.28 -22.65 -7.81
CA LYS A 113 -3.58 -21.30 -8.30
C LYS A 113 -2.31 -20.48 -8.36
N GLU A 114 -2.18 -19.63 -9.38
CA GLU A 114 -1.11 -18.65 -9.48
C GLU A 114 -1.64 -17.24 -9.22
N GLN A 115 -0.77 -16.39 -8.67
CA GLN A 115 -0.97 -14.96 -8.72
C GLN A 115 -0.55 -14.46 -10.11
N THR A 116 -1.48 -13.81 -10.80
CA THR A 116 -1.28 -13.33 -12.18
C THR A 116 -1.27 -11.81 -12.29
N GLY A 117 -1.25 -11.10 -11.16
CA GLY A 117 -1.13 -9.66 -11.15
C GLY A 117 -0.64 -9.07 -9.82
N VAL A 118 -0.21 -7.82 -9.87
CA VAL A 118 0.37 -7.09 -8.72
C VAL A 118 -0.17 -5.67 -8.62
N VAL A 119 -0.33 -5.19 -7.38
CA VAL A 119 -0.59 -3.79 -7.09
C VAL A 119 0.72 -3.09 -6.75
N ARG A 120 1.08 -2.06 -7.52
CA ARG A 120 2.19 -1.15 -7.24
C ARG A 120 1.63 0.12 -6.63
N THR A 121 1.94 0.39 -5.37
CA THR A 121 1.62 1.67 -4.73
C THR A 121 2.80 2.63 -4.83
N ASN A 122 2.55 3.91 -5.03
CA ASN A 122 3.56 4.96 -4.91
C ASN A 122 3.02 6.16 -4.11
N CYS A 123 3.89 6.79 -3.34
CA CYS A 123 3.68 8.05 -2.65
C CYS A 123 5.03 8.79 -2.57
N ILE A 124 5.02 10.11 -2.58
CA ILE A 124 6.24 10.93 -2.54
C ILE A 124 6.67 11.22 -1.09
N ASP A 125 5.71 11.52 -0.21
CA ASP A 125 6.01 12.10 1.11
C ASP A 125 5.65 11.20 2.31
N CYS A 126 5.11 9.98 2.12
CA CYS A 126 4.85 9.10 3.27
C CYS A 126 4.80 7.60 2.94
N LEU A 127 5.73 6.86 3.56
CA LEU A 127 5.69 5.40 3.64
C LEU A 127 4.37 4.92 4.27
N ASP A 128 3.84 5.68 5.23
CA ASP A 128 2.63 5.35 5.98
C ASP A 128 1.43 5.10 5.07
N SER A 129 1.19 5.96 4.08
CA SER A 129 0.05 5.82 3.17
C SER A 129 0.16 4.59 2.29
N THR A 130 1.39 4.25 1.87
CA THR A 130 1.63 3.01 1.13
C THR A 130 1.47 1.78 2.01
N ASN A 131 1.94 1.82 3.27
CA ASN A 131 1.82 0.72 4.22
C ASN A 131 0.35 0.46 4.60
N VAL A 132 -0.43 1.51 4.84
CA VAL A 132 -1.87 1.41 5.11
C VAL A 132 -2.63 0.85 3.92
N THR A 133 -2.31 1.29 2.70
CA THR A 133 -2.94 0.76 1.48
C THR A 133 -2.59 -0.71 1.28
N GLN A 134 -1.33 -1.08 1.48
CA GLN A 134 -0.87 -2.46 1.37
C GLN A 134 -1.45 -3.37 2.46
N SER A 135 -1.60 -2.87 3.69
CA SER A 135 -2.20 -3.63 4.79
C SER A 135 -3.69 -3.90 4.55
N MET A 136 -4.42 -2.94 3.97
CA MET A 136 -5.82 -3.11 3.58
C MET A 136 -5.97 -4.15 2.45
N ILE A 137 -5.11 -4.11 1.42
CA ILE A 137 -5.08 -5.13 0.36
C ILE A 137 -4.74 -6.50 0.96
N GLY A 138 -3.71 -6.58 1.81
CA GLY A 138 -3.28 -7.81 2.46
C GLY A 138 -4.39 -8.41 3.34
N ARG A 139 -5.08 -7.58 4.12
CA ARG A 139 -6.22 -7.97 4.96
C ARG A 139 -7.28 -8.64 4.11
N ARG A 140 -7.67 -8.01 3.00
CA ARG A 140 -8.72 -8.56 2.14
C ARG A 140 -8.29 -9.87 1.48
N MET A 141 -7.09 -9.93 0.92
CA MET A 141 -6.59 -11.15 0.30
C MET A 141 -6.50 -12.30 1.31
N LEU A 142 -6.19 -12.00 2.57
CA LEU A 142 -6.19 -12.99 3.65
C LEU A 142 -7.62 -13.46 3.98
N GLU A 143 -8.60 -12.57 4.06
CA GLU A 143 -10.01 -12.97 4.24
C GLU A 143 -10.51 -13.89 3.11
N ILE A 144 -10.18 -13.58 1.85
CA ILE A 144 -10.54 -14.44 0.70
C ILE A 144 -9.91 -15.83 0.87
N GLN A 145 -8.65 -15.89 1.31
CA GLN A 145 -7.95 -17.14 1.58
C GLN A 145 -8.60 -17.93 2.72
N LEU A 146 -8.93 -17.28 3.83
CA LEU A 146 -9.56 -17.91 5.01
C LEU A 146 -10.96 -18.45 4.70
N ARG A 147 -11.74 -17.73 3.88
CA ARG A 147 -13.05 -18.22 3.40
C ARG A 147 -12.90 -19.44 2.49
N ARG A 148 -11.86 -19.48 1.65
CA ARG A 148 -11.62 -20.62 0.75
C ARG A 148 -11.32 -21.92 1.49
N ILE A 149 -10.70 -21.84 2.67
CA ILE A 149 -10.36 -23.01 3.50
C ILE A 149 -11.38 -23.24 4.63
N ASP A 150 -12.58 -22.66 4.50
CA ASP A 150 -13.71 -22.81 5.42
C ASP A 150 -13.40 -22.41 6.88
N ILE A 151 -12.38 -21.57 7.10
CA ILE A 151 -12.12 -20.97 8.42
C ILE A 151 -13.07 -19.81 8.68
N PHE A 152 -13.32 -18.98 7.66
CA PHE A 152 -14.26 -17.87 7.74
C PHE A 152 -15.57 -18.21 7.03
N GLY A 153 -16.69 -17.84 7.65
CA GLY A 153 -18.00 -17.80 6.99
C GLY A 153 -18.07 -16.74 5.89
N ALA A 154 -19.16 -16.76 5.10
CA ALA A 154 -19.35 -15.85 3.96
C ALA A 154 -19.21 -14.35 4.34
N GLU A 155 -19.82 -13.96 5.46
CA GLU A 155 -19.83 -12.58 5.97
C GLU A 155 -18.77 -12.32 7.06
N GLU A 156 -17.98 -13.34 7.41
CA GLU A 156 -16.97 -13.22 8.46
C GLU A 156 -15.74 -12.48 7.91
N THR A 157 -15.20 -11.58 8.73
CA THR A 157 -14.05 -10.72 8.40
C THR A 157 -13.03 -10.78 9.51
N ILE A 158 -11.82 -10.27 9.27
CA ILE A 158 -10.80 -10.24 10.32
C ILE A 158 -11.29 -9.43 11.54
N SER A 159 -12.06 -8.37 11.31
CA SER A 159 -12.65 -7.54 12.36
C SER A 159 -13.71 -8.26 13.21
N SER A 160 -14.22 -9.40 12.76
CA SER A 160 -15.09 -10.28 13.57
C SER A 160 -14.32 -10.99 14.70
N HIS A 161 -12.98 -11.00 14.65
CA HIS A 161 -12.12 -11.68 15.62
C HIS A 161 -11.09 -10.73 16.23
N ALA A 162 -11.45 -10.08 17.34
CA ALA A 162 -10.63 -9.04 17.99
C ALA A 162 -9.14 -9.42 18.15
N ASN A 163 -8.83 -10.56 18.77
CA ASN A 163 -7.44 -10.99 18.96
C ASN A 163 -6.68 -11.18 17.62
N PHE A 164 -7.34 -11.70 16.59
CA PHE A 164 -6.70 -11.86 15.29
C PHE A 164 -6.51 -10.51 14.59
N ASP A 165 -7.50 -9.62 14.69
CA ASP A 165 -7.44 -8.27 14.19
C ASP A 165 -6.27 -7.49 14.80
N ASP A 166 -6.09 -7.57 16.11
CA ASP A 166 -5.02 -6.85 16.81
C ASP A 166 -3.64 -7.41 16.45
N ASN A 167 -3.49 -8.74 16.35
CA ASN A 167 -2.25 -9.35 15.86
C ASN A 167 -1.93 -8.93 14.41
N PHE A 168 -2.94 -8.83 13.54
CA PHE A 168 -2.77 -8.34 12.17
C PHE A 168 -2.31 -6.88 12.16
N LYS A 169 -2.92 -6.02 12.99
CA LYS A 169 -2.54 -4.62 13.13
C LYS A 169 -1.10 -4.48 13.62
N ILE A 170 -0.71 -5.23 14.66
CA ILE A 170 0.66 -5.22 15.20
C ILE A 170 1.68 -5.63 14.13
N LEU A 171 1.39 -6.70 13.37
CA LEU A 171 2.26 -7.16 12.29
C LEU A 171 2.54 -6.04 11.27
N TRP A 172 1.48 -5.37 10.79
CA TRP A 172 1.61 -4.32 9.78
C TRP A 172 2.19 -3.01 10.32
N ALA A 173 2.01 -2.73 11.61
CA ALA A 173 2.68 -1.61 12.27
C ALA A 173 4.19 -1.86 12.33
N ASN A 174 4.62 -3.05 12.76
CA ASN A 174 6.04 -3.43 12.81
C ASN A 174 6.67 -3.46 11.40
N HIS A 175 5.96 -3.97 10.40
CA HIS A 175 6.39 -3.93 9.01
C HIS A 175 6.63 -2.48 8.53
N GLY A 176 5.73 -1.56 8.87
CA GLY A 176 5.89 -0.14 8.56
C GLY A 176 7.12 0.47 9.23
N ASP A 177 7.35 0.17 10.51
CA ASP A 177 8.52 0.62 11.26
C ASP A 177 9.82 0.12 10.65
N ASP A 178 9.91 -1.18 10.33
CA ASP A 178 11.11 -1.79 9.75
C ASP A 178 11.48 -1.16 8.40
N ILE A 179 10.49 -0.93 7.53
CA ILE A 179 10.74 -0.26 6.24
C ILE A 179 11.14 1.21 6.46
N SER A 180 10.50 1.90 7.41
CA SER A 180 10.83 3.29 7.73
C SER A 180 12.28 3.42 8.21
N ILE A 181 12.72 2.52 9.09
CA ILE A 181 14.09 2.48 9.61
C ILE A 181 15.08 2.27 8.46
N GLN A 182 14.77 1.40 7.49
CA GLN A 182 15.63 1.21 6.32
C GLN A 182 15.71 2.45 5.42
N TYR A 183 14.63 3.21 5.30
CA TYR A 183 14.55 4.35 4.39
C TYR A 183 15.10 5.66 4.97
N SER A 184 14.74 5.98 6.22
CA SER A 184 15.08 7.26 6.87
C SER A 184 15.91 7.12 8.14
N GLY A 185 16.17 5.89 8.61
CA GLY A 185 16.86 5.65 9.88
C GLY A 185 15.99 5.86 11.12
N THR A 186 14.68 6.08 10.95
CA THR A 186 13.71 6.31 12.05
C THR A 186 12.48 5.41 11.89
N PRO A 187 11.82 5.00 12.99
CA PRO A 187 10.51 4.33 12.93
C PRO A 187 9.45 5.18 12.20
N ALA A 188 8.35 4.55 11.83
CA ALA A 188 7.29 5.21 11.06
C ALA A 188 6.60 6.28 11.94
N LEU A 189 6.38 7.47 11.38
CA LEU A 189 5.78 8.60 12.11
C LEU A 189 4.28 8.41 12.41
N LYS A 190 3.66 7.37 11.84
CA LYS A 190 2.22 7.10 11.88
C LYS A 190 1.90 5.61 12.13
N GLY A 191 2.61 4.96 13.06
CA GLY A 191 2.29 3.59 13.49
C GLY A 191 0.83 3.41 13.96
N ASP A 192 0.23 4.49 14.48
CA ASP A 192 -1.13 4.51 15.04
C ASP A 192 -2.24 4.28 14.01
N PHE A 193 -1.94 4.47 12.72
CA PHE A 193 -2.90 4.29 11.62
C PHE A 193 -3.18 2.81 11.37
N VAL A 194 -2.26 1.95 11.79
CA VAL A 194 -2.42 0.50 11.73
C VAL A 194 -2.79 -0.05 13.11
N SER A 195 -2.21 0.49 14.20
CA SER A 195 -2.48 0.04 15.57
C SER A 195 -2.67 1.23 16.54
N PRO A 196 -3.90 1.64 16.87
CA PRO A 196 -4.18 2.80 17.71
C PRO A 196 -3.70 2.70 19.17
N GLU A 197 -3.39 1.50 19.68
CA GLU A 197 -3.08 1.26 21.10
C GLU A 197 -1.63 1.60 21.52
N ARG A 198 -0.86 2.31 20.70
CA ARG A 198 0.55 2.59 20.98
C ARG A 198 0.81 3.74 21.98
N GLU A 199 -0.19 4.55 22.37
CA GLU A 199 0.01 5.57 23.41
C GLU A 199 0.35 4.95 24.79
N ASP A 200 -0.17 3.77 25.11
CA ASP A 200 0.00 3.20 26.46
C ASP A 200 1.23 2.28 26.60
N HIS A 201 1.73 1.69 25.51
CA HIS A 201 2.85 0.74 25.59
C HIS A 201 4.24 1.38 25.55
N CYS A 202 4.37 2.59 25.02
CA CYS A 202 5.69 3.27 24.97
C CYS A 202 6.14 3.79 26.35
N LEU A 203 5.23 3.88 27.34
CA LEU A 203 5.55 4.30 28.71
C LEU A 203 5.99 3.16 29.64
N ILE A 204 5.84 1.89 29.24
CA ILE A 204 6.07 0.74 30.13
C ILE A 204 7.45 0.10 29.88
N MET A 205 8.13 0.42 28.78
CA MET A 205 9.46 -0.13 28.45
C MET A 205 10.65 0.77 28.81
N SER A 206 10.42 1.92 29.45
CA SER A 206 11.50 2.64 30.14
C SER A 206 11.66 2.13 31.57
N GLU A 207 12.34 0.98 31.73
CA GLU A 207 12.93 0.61 33.02
C GLU A 207 13.92 1.70 33.49
N PRO A 208 14.21 1.73 34.79
CA PRO A 208 15.61 1.68 35.16
C PRO A 208 15.87 0.55 36.15
N GLY A 209 16.78 -0.34 35.77
CA GLY A 209 17.51 -1.15 36.73
C GLY A 209 18.45 -0.29 37.57
N SER A 210 18.21 -0.29 38.88
CA SER A 210 19.20 -0.41 39.97
C SER A 210 18.47 -0.73 41.26
#